data_AF-A0AAV4B4N0-F1
#
_entry.id   AF-A0AAV4B4N0-F1
#
_cell.length_a   1.000
_cell.length_b   1.000
_cell.length_c   1.000
_cell.angle_alpha   90.00
_cell.angle_beta   90.00
_cell.angle_gamma   90.00
#
_symmetry.space_group_name_H-M   'P 1'
#
loop_
_entity.id
_entity.type
_entity.pdbx_description
1 polymer ?
#
loop_
_entity_poly.entity_id
_entity_poly.type
_entity_poly.pdbx_seq_one_letter_code
_entity_poly.pdbx_strand_id
1 'polypeptide(L)'
;MAVIDSSDAGLHQLNHLLESAQRAKDMEAVETPRQDTAQALYWTCHCLHDISVYLLNIDMPFQHSYVAPGFFQRDDIEQHFAHFRMAATIL
;
A
#
# COMPACT_ATOMS: atom_id res chain seq x y z
N MET A 1 6.15 6.71 9.77
CA MET A 1 5.15 6.33 8.73
C MET A 1 5.94 5.99 7.48
N ALA A 2 5.79 4.79 6.92
CA ALA A 2 6.47 4.46 5.67
C ALA A 2 5.89 5.36 4.56
N VAL A 3 6.76 5.96 3.75
CA VAL A 3 6.40 6.91 2.69
C VAL A 3 7.24 6.59 1.47
N ILE A 4 6.58 6.45 0.32
CA ILE A 4 7.17 6.17 -0.98
C ILE A 4 7.18 7.47 -1.78
N ASP A 5 8.36 7.94 -2.17
CA ASP A 5 8.54 9.11 -3.01
C ASP A 5 9.44 8.77 -4.22
N SER A 6 9.78 9.78 -5.03
CA SER A 6 10.65 9.60 -6.21
C SER A 6 12.15 9.55 -5.87
N SER A 7 12.53 9.48 -4.59
CA SER A 7 13.93 9.36 -4.17
C SER A 7 14.43 7.91 -4.28
N ASP A 8 15.75 7.71 -4.17
CA ASP A 8 16.34 6.38 -4.08
C ASP A 8 15.79 5.56 -2.90
N ALA A 9 15.43 6.23 -1.81
CA ALA A 9 14.83 5.59 -0.64
C ALA A 9 13.40 5.11 -0.94
N GLY A 10 12.61 5.89 -1.67
CA GLY A 10 11.28 5.51 -2.14
C GLY A 10 11.33 4.36 -3.16
N LEU A 11 12.30 4.39 -4.07
CA LEU A 11 12.56 3.29 -5.00
C LEU A 11 12.92 1.99 -4.26
N HIS A 12 13.74 2.07 -3.21
CA HIS A 12 14.07 0.92 -2.37
C HIS A 12 12.82 0.37 -1.66
N GLN A 13 11.87 1.22 -1.24
CA GLN A 13 10.61 0.76 -0.67
C GLN A 13 9.72 0.05 -1.70
N LEU A 14 9.67 0.54 -2.94
CA LEU A 14 8.97 -0.14 -4.04
C LEU A 14 9.56 -1.52 -4.32
N ASN A 15 10.90 -1.62 -4.37
CA ASN A 15 11.58 -2.89 -4.56
C ASN A 15 11.31 -3.85 -3.40
N HIS A 16 11.29 -3.35 -2.16
CA HIS A 16 10.98 -4.18 -0.99
C HIS A 16 9.53 -4.71 -1.02
N LEU A 17 8.58 -3.98 -1.61
CA LEU A 17 7.22 -4.51 -1.83
C LEU A 17 7.24 -5.71 -2.79
N LEU A 18 7.97 -5.62 -3.91
CA LEU A 18 8.09 -6.72 -4.87
C LEU A 18 8.81 -7.94 -4.27
N GLU A 19 9.89 -7.72 -3.51
CA GLU A 19 10.58 -8.78 -2.78
C GLU A 19 9.66 -9.46 -1.74
N SER A 20 8.82 -8.68 -1.07
CA SER A 20 7.83 -9.20 -0.11
C SER A 20 6.73 -9.99 -0.81
N ALA A 21 6.28 -9.54 -1.98
CA ALA A 21 5.34 -10.29 -2.82
C ALA A 21 5.95 -11.65 -3.23
N GLN A 22 7.19 -11.65 -3.73
CA GLN A 22 7.85 -12.88 -4.16
C GLN A 22 8.01 -13.87 -3.01
N ARG A 23 8.43 -13.40 -1.82
CA ARG A 23 8.49 -14.24 -0.61
C ARG A 23 7.14 -14.83 -0.25
N ALA A 24 6.06 -14.06 -0.35
CA ALA A 24 4.71 -14.56 -0.08
C ALA A 24 4.31 -15.68 -1.05
N LYS A 25 4.63 -15.52 -2.34
CA LYS A 25 4.38 -16.53 -3.38
C LYS A 25 5.19 -17.80 -3.14
N ASP A 26 6.44 -17.67 -2.69
CA ASP A 26 7.28 -18.82 -2.35
C ASP A 26 6.73 -19.58 -1.13
N MET A 27 6.11 -18.88 -0.17
CA MET A 27 5.45 -19.49 1.00
C MET A 27 4.17 -20.26 0.63
N GLU A 28 3.41 -19.79 -0.36
CA GLU A 28 2.20 -20.46 -0.88
C GLU A 28 2.51 -21.89 -1.38
N ALA A 29 3.69 -22.09 -1.95
CA ALA A 29 4.14 -23.37 -2.49
C ALA A 29 4.49 -24.42 -1.42
N VAL A 30 4.65 -24.01 -0.15
CA VAL A 30 5.26 -24.86 0.91
C VAL A 30 4.27 -25.24 2.03
N GLU A 31 3.27 -24.41 2.36
CA GLU A 31 2.42 -24.60 3.56
C GLU A 31 0.90 -24.56 3.32
N THR A 32 0.20 -25.68 3.47
CA THR A 32 -1.25 -25.72 3.82
C THR A 32 -1.37 -25.64 5.35
N PRO A 33 -2.01 -24.62 5.96
CA PRO A 33 -3.23 -23.92 5.53
C PRO A 33 -3.07 -22.40 5.32
N ARG A 34 -1.88 -21.90 4.95
CA ARG A 34 -1.58 -20.45 4.84
C ARG A 34 -1.72 -19.85 3.43
N GLN A 35 -2.25 -20.62 2.47
CA GLN A 35 -2.33 -20.21 1.07
C GLN A 35 -3.13 -18.92 0.87
N ASP A 36 -4.29 -18.78 1.51
CA ASP A 36 -5.14 -17.58 1.38
C ASP A 36 -4.42 -16.31 1.86
N THR A 37 -3.69 -16.41 2.98
CA THR A 37 -2.92 -15.28 3.54
C THR A 37 -1.71 -14.93 2.69
N ALA A 38 -1.02 -15.95 2.16
CA ALA A 38 0.12 -15.76 1.26
C ALA A 38 -0.30 -15.09 -0.05
N GLN A 39 -1.42 -15.53 -0.63
CA GLN A 39 -2.00 -14.95 -1.83
C GLN A 39 -2.49 -13.51 -1.59
N ALA A 40 -3.14 -13.24 -0.46
CA ALA A 40 -3.55 -11.90 -0.08
C ALA A 40 -2.35 -10.94 0.06
N LEU A 41 -1.26 -11.40 0.69
CA LEU A 41 -0.04 -10.60 0.84
C LEU A 41 0.62 -10.33 -0.51
N TYR A 42 0.71 -11.35 -1.38
CA TYR A 42 1.24 -11.21 -2.74
C TYR A 42 0.53 -10.10 -3.52
N TRP A 43 -0.80 -10.18 -3.59
CA TRP A 43 -1.60 -9.19 -4.32
C TRP A 43 -1.57 -7.81 -3.65
N THR A 44 -1.57 -7.74 -2.32
CA THR A 44 -1.48 -6.47 -1.61
C THR A 44 -0.19 -5.74 -1.96
N CYS A 45 0.95 -6.44 -1.93
CA CYS A 45 2.24 -5.86 -2.28
C CYS A 45 2.30 -5.40 -3.75
N HIS A 46 1.77 -6.20 -4.69
CA HIS A 46 1.71 -5.82 -6.10
C HIS A 46 0.82 -4.60 -6.35
N CYS A 47 -0.40 -4.58 -5.80
CA CYS A 47 -1.31 -3.46 -5.94
C CYS A 47 -0.73 -2.17 -5.34
N LEU A 48 -0.07 -2.26 -4.18
CA LEU A 48 0.60 -1.12 -3.55
C LEU A 48 1.76 -0.60 -4.40
N HIS A 49 2.56 -1.49 -4.98
CA HIS A 49 3.62 -1.10 -5.89
C HIS A 49 3.05 -0.34 -7.11
N ASP A 50 2.06 -0.93 -7.78
CA ASP A 50 1.53 -0.38 -9.03
C ASP A 50 0.79 0.95 -8.81
N ILE A 51 0.01 1.06 -7.74
CA ILE A 51 -0.66 2.32 -7.40
C ILE A 51 0.35 3.39 -7.01
N SER A 52 1.42 3.05 -6.28
CA SER A 52 2.48 4.01 -5.95
C SER A 52 3.19 4.51 -7.21
N VAL A 53 3.56 3.62 -8.12
CA VAL A 53 4.16 4.01 -9.40
C VAL A 53 3.20 4.88 -10.21
N TYR A 54 1.93 4.49 -10.30
CA TYR A 54 0.92 5.25 -11.01
C TYR A 54 0.76 6.66 -10.43
N LEU A 55 0.55 6.79 -9.11
CA LEU A 55 0.33 8.07 -8.45
C LEU A 55 1.54 9.01 -8.53
N LEU A 56 2.76 8.47 -8.54
CA LEU A 56 3.99 9.27 -8.68
C LEU A 56 4.25 9.73 -10.12
N ASN A 57 3.78 8.98 -11.12
CA ASN A 57 4.11 9.21 -12.54
C ASN A 57 2.93 9.68 -13.41
N ILE A 58 1.71 9.72 -12.86
CA ILE A 58 0.54 10.16 -13.62
C ILE A 58 0.64 11.63 -13.98
N ASP A 59 0.31 11.94 -15.24
CA ASP A 59 0.17 13.31 -15.72
C ASP A 59 -1.20 13.86 -15.28
N MET A 60 -1.23 14.46 -14.09
CA MET A 60 -2.38 15.12 -13.50
C MET A 60 -2.03 16.59 -13.24
N PRO A 61 -3.02 17.50 -13.17
CA PRO A 61 -2.77 18.90 -12.82
C PRO A 61 -2.09 19.08 -11.44
N PHE A 62 -2.11 18.03 -10.61
CA PHE A 62 -1.35 17.94 -9.38
C PHE A 62 -0.62 16.59 -9.35
N GLN A 63 0.71 16.62 -9.34
CA GLN A 63 1.54 15.43 -9.21
C GLN A 63 1.76 15.11 -7.73
N HIS A 64 1.59 13.85 -7.33
CA HIS A 64 1.86 13.45 -5.96
C HIS A 64 3.37 13.45 -5.70
N SER A 65 3.80 14.19 -4.68
CA SER A 65 5.20 14.21 -4.25
C SER A 65 5.60 12.96 -3.47
N TYR A 66 4.62 12.27 -2.87
CA TYR A 66 4.79 11.02 -2.17
C TYR A 66 3.47 10.26 -2.06
N VAL A 67 3.57 8.98 -1.74
CA VAL A 67 2.47 8.07 -1.42
C VAL A 67 2.72 7.51 -0.03
N ALA A 68 1.71 7.51 0.84
CA ALA A 68 1.80 6.94 2.17
C ALA A 68 1.03 5.60 2.21
N PRO A 69 1.70 4.43 2.12
CA PRO A 69 1.02 3.14 2.03
C PRO A 69 0.12 2.82 3.22
N GLY A 70 0.41 3.40 4.40
CA GLY A 70 -0.43 3.29 5.60
C GLY A 70 -1.87 3.74 5.35
N PHE A 71 -2.09 4.71 4.47
CA PHE A 71 -3.44 5.16 4.12
C PHE A 71 -4.32 4.09 3.46
N PHE A 72 -3.72 3.01 2.92
CA PHE A 72 -4.48 1.90 2.35
C PHE A 72 -4.81 0.81 3.39
N GLN A 73 -4.40 0.99 4.64
CA GLN A 73 -4.81 0.10 5.73
C GLN A 73 -6.24 0.43 6.13
N ARG A 74 -7.07 -0.61 6.26
CA ARG A 74 -8.49 -0.49 6.62
C ARG A 74 -8.67 0.30 7.92
N ASP A 75 -7.81 0.09 8.92
CA ASP A 75 -7.90 0.73 10.22
C ASP A 75 -7.72 2.26 10.12
N ASP A 76 -6.73 2.71 9.35
CA ASP A 76 -6.48 4.14 9.11
C ASP A 76 -7.62 4.79 8.30
N ILE A 77 -8.17 4.08 7.31
CA ILE A 77 -9.33 4.53 6.53
C ILE A 77 -10.57 4.65 7.44
N GLU A 78 -10.86 3.64 8.24
CA GLU A 78 -11.98 3.63 9.18
C GLU A 78 -11.85 4.74 10.23
N GLN A 79 -10.64 4.98 10.75
CA GLN A 79 -10.37 6.06 11.70
C GLN A 79 -10.48 7.45 11.06
N HIS A 80 -10.07 7.60 9.80
CA HIS A 80 -10.21 8.84 9.05
C HIS A 80 -11.69 9.15 8.76
N PHE A 81 -12.47 8.17 8.31
CA PHE A 81 -13.92 8.33 8.14
C PHE A 81 -14.67 8.53 9.46
N ALA A 82 -14.22 7.93 10.56
CA ALA A 82 -14.77 8.18 11.89
C ALA A 82 -14.57 9.64 12.31
N HIS A 83 -13.40 10.23 12.04
CA HIS A 83 -13.15 11.65 12.24
C HIS A 83 -14.08 12.53 11.40
N PHE A 84 -14.28 12.21 10.12
CA PHE A 84 -15.22 12.95 9.26
C PHE A 84 -16.66 12.86 9.74
N ARG A 85 -17.10 11.68 10.20
CA ARG A 85 -18.44 11.50 10.77
C ARG A 85 -18.65 12.30 12.05
N MET A 86 -17.66 12.34 12.94
CA MET A 86 -17.74 13.13 14.16
C MET A 86 -17.68 14.64 13.88
N ALA A 87 -16.85 15.09 12.93
CA ALA A 87 -16.81 16.49 12.50
C ALA A 87 -18.14 16.95 11.87
N ALA A 88 -18.82 16.07 11.11
CA ALA A 88 -20.12 16.35 10.51
C ALA A 88 -21.30 16.39 11.51
N THR A 89 -21.10 15.96 12.75
CA THR A 89 -22.15 15.97 13.80
C THR A 89 -22.11 17.24 14.65
N ILE A 90 -21.10 18.11 14.46
CA ILE A 90 -20.89 19.36 15.23
C ILE A 90 -21.26 20.60 14.39
N LEU A 91 -21.82 20.42 13.19
CA LEU A 91 -22.44 21.47 12.36
C LEU A 91 -23.96 21.24 12.27
#